data_AF-A0A2G5QJU7-F1
#
_entry.id   AF-A0A2G5QJU7-F1
#
_cell.length_a   1.000
_cell.length_b   1.000
_cell.length_c   1.000
_cell.angle_alpha   90.00
_cell.angle_beta   90.00
_cell.angle_gamma   90.00
#
_symmetry.space_group_name_H-M   'P 1'
#
loop_
_entity.id
_entity.type
_entity.pdbx_description
1 polymer ?
#
loop_
_entity_poly.entity_id
_entity_poly.type
_entity_poly.pdbx_seq_one_letter_code
_entity_poly.pdbx_strand_id
1 'polypeptide(L)' 'MAQLLPLQSFSLQETDDGYRLLVSAIGGESLYVSITPDQMDDIIDSLENAMGGEGEGGSEVEDDEEY' A
#
# COMPACT_ATOMS: atom_id res chain seq x y z
N MET A 1 -22.92 -10.86 2.30
CA MET A 1 -21.57 -10.48 2.79
C MET A 1 -20.69 -10.34 1.58
N ALA A 2 -19.90 -9.27 1.46
CA ALA A 2 -18.96 -9.14 0.34
C ALA A 2 -17.84 -10.17 0.50
N GLN A 3 -17.59 -10.97 -0.53
CA GLN A 3 -16.46 -11.90 -0.55
C GLN A 3 -15.19 -11.11 -0.85
N LEU A 4 -14.24 -11.10 0.09
CA LEU A 4 -12.94 -10.47 -0.13
C LEU A 4 -12.17 -11.30 -1.17
N LEU A 5 -11.89 -10.68 -2.31
CA LEU A 5 -11.10 -11.28 -3.38
C LEU A 5 -9.61 -10.92 -3.20
N PRO A 6 -8.69 -11.84 -3.52
CA PRO A 6 -7.26 -11.54 -3.46
C PRO A 6 -6.90 -10.43 -4.47
N LEU A 7 -6.03 -9.52 -4.05
CA LEU A 7 -5.52 -8.43 -4.89
C LEU A 7 -4.64 -8.98 -6.00
N GLN A 8 -4.87 -8.50 -7.23
CA GLN A 8 -4.06 -8.83 -8.41
C GLN A 8 -3.04 -7.74 -8.70
N SER A 9 -3.45 -6.48 -8.62
CA SER A 9 -2.62 -5.33 -8.93
C SER A 9 -2.96 -4.18 -8.00
N PHE A 10 -1.91 -3.55 -7.49
CA PHE A 10 -1.97 -2.36 -6.67
C PHE A 10 -1.00 -1.35 -7.28
N SER A 11 -1.51 -0.21 -7.73
CA SER A 11 -0.69 0.84 -8.36
C SER A 11 -1.07 2.21 -7.82
N LEU A 12 -0.06 3.02 -7.57
CA LEU A 12 -0.19 4.38 -7.05
C LEU A 12 0.26 5.38 -8.11
N GLN A 13 -0.54 6.41 -8.31
CA GLN A 13 -0.21 7.54 -9.18
C GLN A 13 -0.36 8.85 -8.41
N GLU A 14 0.68 9.68 -8.41
CA GLU A 14 0.62 11.04 -7.89
C GLU A 14 -0.09 11.97 -8.89
N THR A 15 -0.91 12.87 -8.39
CA THR A 15 -1.77 13.79 -9.15
C THR A 15 -1.73 15.17 -8.49
N ASP A 16 -2.20 16.21 -9.19
CA ASP A 16 -2.22 17.58 -8.66
C ASP A 16 -3.04 17.75 -7.36
N ASP A 17 -3.96 16.82 -7.07
CA ASP A 17 -4.87 16.87 -5.91
C ASP A 17 -4.49 15.85 -4.81
N GLY A 18 -3.37 15.14 -4.97
CA GLY A 18 -2.95 14.05 -4.07
C GLY A 18 -2.64 12.77 -4.83
N TYR A 19 -3.19 11.63 -4.40
CA TYR A 19 -2.88 10.32 -4.98
C TYR A 19 -4.10 9.63 -5.57
N ARG A 20 -3.86 8.83 -6.61
CA ARG A 20 -4.82 7.91 -7.21
C ARG A 20 -4.33 6.48 -7.04
N LEU A 21 -5.10 5.71 -6.31
CA LEU A 21 -4.91 4.28 -6.11
C LEU A 21 -5.70 3.51 -7.18
N LEU A 22 -5.04 2.59 -7.87
CA LEU A 22 -5.67 1.57 -8.70
C LEU A 22 -5.61 0.24 -7.96
N VAL A 23 -6.79 -0.31 -7.71
CA VAL A 23 -6.97 -1.60 -7.04
C VAL A 23 -7.65 -2.56 -8.00
N SER A 24 -6.95 -3.60 -8.43
CA SER A 24 -7.52 -4.68 -9.22
C SER A 24 -7.51 -5.96 -8.40
N ALA A 25 -8.66 -6.59 -8.22
CA ALA A 25 -8.76 -7.92 -7.62
C ALA A 25 -8.71 -9.02 -8.69
N ILE A 26 -8.21 -10.21 -8.33
CA ILE A 26 -8.16 -11.36 -9.24
C ILE A 26 -9.59 -11.73 -9.63
N GLY A 27 -9.93 -11.55 -10.91
CA GLY A 27 -11.27 -11.81 -11.44
C GLY A 27 -12.32 -10.76 -11.07
N GLY A 28 -11.92 -9.61 -10.53
CA GLY A 28 -12.79 -8.49 -10.19
C GLY A 28 -12.61 -7.28 -11.12
N GLU A 29 -13.51 -6.31 -10.98
CA GLU A 29 -13.40 -5.01 -11.65
C GLU A 29 -12.31 -4.15 -10.99
N SER A 30 -11.56 -3.40 -11.79
CA SER A 30 -10.56 -2.46 -11.30
C SER A 30 -11.23 -1.21 -10.71
N LEU A 31 -10.89 -0.87 -9.48
CA LEU A 31 -11.36 0.31 -8.78
C LEU A 31 -10.30 1.40 -8.79
N TYR A 32 -10.71 2.63 -9.14
CA TYR A 32 -9.88 3.82 -8.97
C TYR A 32 -10.36 4.59 -7.75
N VAL A 33 -9.46 4.88 -6.82
CA VAL A 33 -9.75 5.65 -5.61
C VAL A 33 -8.83 6.85 -5.56
N SER A 34 -9.40 8.05 -5.43
CA SER A 34 -8.63 9.25 -5.11
C SER A 34 -8.50 9.36 -3.61
N ILE A 35 -7.28 9.57 -3.13
CA ILE A 35 -6.94 9.69 -1.71
C ILE A 35 -6.02 10.89 -1.50
N THR A 36 -6.12 11.52 -0.33
CA THR A 36 -5.18 12.56 0.07
C THR A 36 -3.88 11.95 0.59
N PRO A 37 -2.80 12.74 0.75
CA PRO A 37 -1.56 12.28 1.37
C PRO A 37 -1.78 11.71 2.77
N ASP A 38 -2.55 12.38 3.64
CA ASP A 38 -2.84 11.87 4.99
C ASP A 38 -3.57 10.52 4.97
N GLN A 39 -4.49 10.33 4.01
CA GLN A 39 -5.21 9.06 3.86
C GLN A 39 -4.32 7.93 3.33
N MET A 40 -3.24 8.27 2.61
CA MET A 40 -2.26 7.30 2.16
C MET A 40 -1.47 6.73 3.34
N ASP A 41 -1.08 7.56 4.31
CA ASP A 41 -0.40 7.12 5.53
C ASP A 41 -1.28 6.14 6.33
N ASP A 42 -2.57 6.45 6.52
CA ASP A 42 -3.53 5.54 7.18
C ASP A 42 -3.66 4.18 6.45
N ILE A 43 -3.59 4.18 5.12
CA ILE A 43 -3.63 2.96 4.30
C ILE A 43 -2.36 2.14 4.48
N ILE A 44 -1.19 2.78 4.48
CA ILE A 44 0.10 2.11 4.69
C ILE A 44 0.12 1.44 6.06
N ASP A 45 -0.24 2.17 7.13
CA ASP A 45 -0.28 1.64 8.50
C ASP A 45 -1.20 0.42 8.60
N SER A 46 -2.37 0.51 7.97
CA SER A 46 -3.33 -0.61 7.89
C SER A 46 -2.78 -1.82 7.11
N LEU A 47 -2.03 -1.60 6.03
CA LEU A 47 -1.42 -2.66 5.22
C LEU A 47 -0.27 -3.33 5.97
N GLU A 48 0.60 -2.56 6.63
CA GLU A 48 1.69 -3.08 7.46
C GLU A 48 1.16 -3.96 8.59
N ASN A 49 0.11 -3.49 9.26
CA ASN A 49 -0.55 -4.25 10.31
C ASN A 49 -1.16 -5.57 9.77
N ALA A 50 -1.83 -5.50 8.61
CA ALA A 50 -2.46 -6.66 7.98
C ALA A 50 -1.47 -7.69 7.43
N MET A 51 -0.27 -7.28 7.02
CA MET A 51 0.79 -8.18 6.56
C MET A 51 1.48 -8.97 7.69
N GLY A 52 1.06 -8.76 8.94
CA GLY A 52 1.58 -9.48 10.11
C GLY A 52 2.63 -8.64 10.82
N GLY A 53 2.21 -7.48 11.33
CA GLY A 53 3.02 -6.60 12.16
C GLY A 53 3.52 -7.29 13.43
N GLU A 54 4.65 -7.99 13.31
CA GLU A 54 5.58 -8.20 14.41
C GLU A 54 6.56 -7.02 14.35
N GLY A 55 6.19 -5.94 15.02
CA GLY A 55 7.10 -4.82 15.25
C GLY A 55 8.27 -5.27 16.12
N GLU A 56 9.44 -5.48 15.53
CA GLU A 56 10.72 -5.29 16.19
C GLU A 56 11.73 -4.68 15.22
N GLY A 57 12.17 -3.47 15.53
CA GLY A 57 13.48 -2.95 15.16
C GLY A 57 13.59 -2.35 13.77
N GLY A 58 13.88 -1.05 13.72
CA GLY A 58 14.33 -0.41 12.51
C GLY A 58 15.52 -1.17 11.91
N SER A 59 15.47 -1.41 10.61
CA SER A 59 16.70 -1.58 9.85
C SER A 59 17.32 -0.20 9.69
N GLU A 60 18.23 0.12 10.61
CA GLU A 60 19.42 0.88 10.26
C GLU A 60 19.86 0.44 8.86
N VAL A 61 19.87 1.40 7.92
CA VAL A 61 20.56 1.23 6.65
C VAL A 61 22.04 1.16 7.01
N GLU A 62 22.54 -0.04 7.31
CA GLU A 62 23.97 -0.30 7.27
C GLU A 62 24.35 -0.22 5.78
N ASP A 63 24.82 0.96 5.40
CA ASP A 63 25.61 1.21 4.20
C ASP A 63 26.81 0.24 4.25
N ASP A 64 26.69 -0.91 3.59
CA ASP A 64 27.79 -1.84 3.41
C ASP A 64 28.75 -1.20 2.39
N GLU A 65 29.62 -0.33 2.90
CA GLU A 65 30.82 0.14 2.24
C GLU A 65 31.74 -1.07 1.95
N GLU A 66 31.45 -1.82 0.88
CA GLU A 66 32.34 -2.89 0.39
C GLU A 66 33.62 -2.24 -0.18
N TYR A 67 34.69 -2.31 0.62
CA TYR A 67 36.07 -1.93 0.30
C TYR A 67 36.73 -2.81 -0.77
#